data_AF-A0A2V5QKH9-F1
#
_entry.id   AF-A0A2V5QKH9-F1
#
_cell.length_a   1.000
_cell.length_b   1.000
_cell.length_c   1.000
_cell.angle_alpha   90.00
_cell.angle_beta   90.00
_cell.angle_gamma   90.00
#
_symmetry.space_group_name_H-M   'P 1'
#
loop_
_entity.id
_entity.type
_entity.pdbx_description
1 polymer ?
#
loop_
_entity_poly.entity_id
_entity_poly.type
_entity_poly.pdbx_seq_one_letter_code
_entity_poly.pdbx_strand_id
1 'polypeptide(L)'
;MKNVLFVCTGNICRSPIAEGLFRRLLGNRKDIEVVSAGVHAVRGQPPSLYAVQVCEEEGADISGLRSQPLTATLVDRATHIFAMTGAHLETIQTLFPQGAEKSFLLREFEEPGTTVWRDVPDPIGLGREVYEDCARTIKNALPSVLAFVEQGELVRPGAMRARELSSYSMDDLPSRIGTESFSSQSPARYCEALRRVDPEIFDAIAAEEKRQRENIELIASENFTSRAVMEAQGSVLTNKYAEGYPRKRWYGGCENVDIAEQLAIDRAKRLFGCEHVNVQPHSGAQANMAVYFAAIKPGDKILTMNLAHGGHLTHGHPANFSGKFYQVTHYGVDEKTEQID
;
A
#
# COMPACT_ATOMS: atom_id res chain seq x y z
N MET A 1 -28.07 8.08 20.87
CA MET A 1 -26.66 8.45 21.12
C MET A 1 -25.84 7.74 20.06
N LYS A 2 -25.03 8.47 19.30
CA LYS A 2 -24.16 7.89 18.25
C LYS A 2 -22.84 7.48 18.89
N ASN A 3 -22.32 6.32 18.52
CA ASN A 3 -21.08 5.78 19.08
C ASN A 3 -20.04 5.70 17.98
N VAL A 4 -19.03 6.55 18.05
CA VAL A 4 -17.93 6.60 17.08
C VAL A 4 -16.74 5.80 17.63
N LEU A 5 -16.26 4.84 16.84
CA LEU A 5 -15.14 3.99 17.20
C LEU A 5 -13.97 4.20 16.24
N PHE A 6 -12.81 4.67 16.73
CA PHE A 6 -11.58 4.73 15.94
C PHE A 6 -10.73 3.47 16.14
N VAL A 7 -10.26 2.86 15.05
CA VAL A 7 -9.53 1.58 15.10
C VAL A 7 -8.16 1.69 14.44
N CYS A 8 -7.10 1.35 15.19
CA CYS A 8 -5.75 1.18 14.64
C CYS A 8 -5.15 -0.18 15.05
N THR A 9 -3.83 -0.35 14.97
CA THR A 9 -3.17 -1.61 15.31
C THR A 9 -3.10 -1.82 16.83
N GLY A 10 -2.31 -0.99 17.54
CA GLY A 10 -2.01 -1.17 18.96
C GLY A 10 -2.83 -0.31 19.94
N ASN A 11 -3.66 0.62 19.44
CA ASN A 11 -4.41 1.58 20.25
C ASN A 11 -3.56 2.44 21.21
N ILE A 12 -2.37 2.82 20.76
CA ILE A 12 -1.45 3.70 21.52
C ILE A 12 -0.98 4.94 20.75
N CYS A 13 -1.21 5.02 19.43
CA CYS A 13 -0.81 6.16 18.59
C CYS A 13 -2.01 6.73 17.82
N ARG A 14 -2.28 6.19 16.62
CA ARG A 14 -3.28 6.71 15.67
C ARG A 14 -4.71 6.82 16.22
N SER A 15 -5.26 5.75 16.79
CA SER A 15 -6.66 5.77 17.26
C SER A 15 -6.87 6.60 18.54
N PRO A 16 -5.94 6.65 19.52
CA PRO A 16 -5.98 7.65 20.59
C PRO A 16 -5.91 9.10 20.09
N ILE A 17 -5.05 9.40 19.10
CA ILE A 17 -4.96 10.74 18.49
C ILE A 17 -6.31 11.13 17.88
N ALA A 18 -6.93 10.25 17.10
CA ALA A 18 -8.24 10.49 16.51
C ALA A 18 -9.33 10.70 17.57
N GLU A 19 -9.35 9.88 18.62
CA GLU A 19 -10.30 10.03 19.73
C GLU A 19 -10.15 11.39 20.44
N GLY A 20 -8.92 11.80 20.77
CA GLY A 20 -8.64 13.07 21.45
C GLY A 20 -9.04 14.28 20.61
N LEU A 21 -8.59 14.32 19.36
CA LEU A 21 -8.89 15.42 18.44
C LEU A 21 -10.39 15.48 18.12
N PHE A 22 -11.06 14.33 17.99
CA PHE A 22 -12.50 14.30 17.74
C PHE A 22 -13.30 14.73 18.97
N ARG A 23 -12.89 14.37 20.20
CA ARG A 23 -13.50 14.92 21.42
C ARG A 23 -13.40 16.43 21.49
N ARG A 24 -12.22 16.98 21.16
CA ARG A 24 -12.03 18.42 21.11
C ARG A 24 -12.98 19.06 20.09
N LEU A 25 -13.11 18.47 18.90
CA LEU A 25 -14.02 18.94 17.86
C LEU A 25 -15.50 18.90 18.31
N LEU A 26 -15.89 17.88 19.07
CA LEU A 26 -17.25 17.76 19.62
C LEU A 26 -17.57 18.78 20.72
N GLY A 27 -16.55 19.28 21.44
CA GLY A 27 -16.73 20.21 22.56
C GLY A 27 -17.61 19.61 23.66
N ASN A 28 -18.69 20.29 24.03
CA ASN A 28 -19.60 19.88 25.12
C ASN A 28 -20.78 19.01 24.66
N ARG A 29 -20.76 18.52 23.43
CA ARG A 29 -21.83 17.67 22.90
C ARG A 29 -21.92 16.34 23.65
N LYS A 30 -23.15 15.90 23.90
CA LYS A 30 -23.46 14.65 24.62
C LYS A 30 -24.23 13.64 23.77
N ASP A 31 -24.54 13.99 22.53
CA ASP A 31 -25.28 13.13 21.60
C ASP A 31 -24.37 12.13 20.86
N ILE A 32 -23.06 12.37 20.86
CA ILE A 32 -22.02 11.52 20.26
C ILE A 32 -21.02 11.10 21.36
N GLU A 33 -20.87 9.80 21.53
CA GLU A 33 -19.83 9.18 22.35
C GLU A 33 -18.69 8.71 21.42
N VAL A 34 -17.44 8.91 21.83
CA VAL A 34 -16.26 8.52 21.06
C VAL A 34 -15.31 7.69 21.88
N VAL A 35 -14.87 6.58 21.29
CA VAL A 35 -13.94 5.61 21.85
C VAL A 35 -12.96 5.14 20.77
N SER A 36 -11.84 4.55 21.19
CA SER A 36 -10.87 3.93 20.31
C SER A 36 -10.49 2.54 20.78
N ALA A 37 -10.06 1.72 19.83
CA ALA A 37 -9.58 0.36 20.08
C ALA A 37 -8.47 -0.01 19.08
N GLY A 38 -7.90 -1.21 19.24
CA GLY A 38 -6.91 -1.73 18.31
C GLY A 38 -7.08 -3.21 18.02
N VAL A 39 -6.85 -3.60 16.78
CA VAL A 39 -7.00 -4.99 16.31
C VAL A 39 -5.98 -5.95 16.95
N HIS A 40 -4.83 -5.42 17.40
CA HIS A 40 -3.77 -6.16 18.08
C HIS A 40 -3.33 -5.44 19.36
N ALA A 41 -4.24 -4.73 20.03
CA ALA A 41 -3.90 -3.95 21.22
C ALA A 41 -3.74 -4.84 22.45
N VAL A 42 -2.64 -4.63 23.18
CA VAL A 42 -2.49 -5.12 24.55
C VAL A 42 -3.25 -4.18 25.47
N ARG A 43 -4.10 -4.70 26.36
CA ARG A 43 -4.93 -3.86 27.24
C ARG A 43 -4.10 -3.08 28.26
N GLY A 44 -4.43 -1.80 28.46
CA GLY A 44 -3.94 -1.00 29.59
C GLY A 44 -2.66 -0.20 29.35
N GLN A 45 -2.12 -0.19 28.13
CA GLN A 45 -0.96 0.64 27.78
C GLN A 45 -1.38 2.11 27.63
N PRO A 46 -0.56 3.06 28.10
CA PRO A 46 -0.79 4.47 27.81
C PRO A 46 -0.49 4.78 26.33
N PRO A 47 -1.05 5.87 25.77
CA PRO A 47 -0.61 6.38 24.48
C PRO A 47 0.89 6.68 24.48
N SER A 48 1.50 6.62 23.30
CA SER A 48 2.92 6.96 23.17
C SER A 48 3.16 8.43 23.54
N LEU A 49 4.36 8.73 24.03
CA LEU A 49 4.72 10.08 24.46
C LEU A 49 4.51 11.12 23.36
N TYR A 50 4.93 10.81 22.13
CA TYR A 50 4.73 11.72 21.00
C TYR A 50 3.26 11.87 20.62
N ALA A 51 2.44 10.82 20.75
CA ALA A 51 0.99 10.94 20.53
C ALA A 51 0.33 11.89 21.55
N VAL A 52 0.74 11.83 22.82
CA VAL A 52 0.26 12.77 23.85
C VAL A 52 0.68 14.19 23.51
N GLN A 53 1.96 14.41 23.21
CA GLN A 53 2.51 15.75 22.91
C GLN A 53 1.82 16.42 21.71
N VAL A 54 1.65 15.71 20.59
CA VAL A 54 1.01 16.30 19.40
C VAL A 54 -0.48 16.62 19.64
N CYS A 55 -1.17 15.82 20.47
CA CYS A 55 -2.54 16.13 20.87
C CYS A 55 -2.61 17.32 21.82
N GLU A 56 -1.69 17.43 22.79
CA GLU A 56 -1.62 18.56 23.72
C GLU A 56 -1.41 19.90 23.00
N GLU A 57 -0.58 19.93 21.96
CA GLU A 57 -0.35 21.12 21.11
C GLU A 57 -1.59 21.52 20.33
N GLU A 58 -2.39 20.53 19.94
CA GLU A 58 -3.72 20.72 19.39
C GLU A 58 -4.79 20.95 20.47
N GLY A 59 -4.40 21.03 21.75
CA GLY A 59 -5.24 21.27 22.92
C GLY A 59 -6.24 20.16 23.22
N ALA A 60 -5.88 18.91 22.94
CA ALA A 60 -6.58 17.71 23.37
C ALA A 60 -5.70 16.90 24.32
N ASP A 61 -6.21 16.54 25.51
CA ASP A 61 -5.49 15.66 26.42
C ASP A 61 -5.93 14.20 26.20
N ILE A 62 -4.97 13.35 25.83
CA ILE A 62 -5.15 11.90 25.70
C ILE A 62 -4.35 11.09 26.71
N SER A 63 -3.62 11.72 27.64
CA SER A 63 -2.74 11.05 28.61
C SER A 63 -3.48 10.05 29.52
N GLY A 64 -4.77 10.29 29.76
CA GLY A 64 -5.66 9.41 30.53
C GLY A 64 -6.15 8.17 29.77
N LEU A 65 -6.00 8.11 28.44
CA LEU A 65 -6.50 6.98 27.65
C LEU A 65 -5.70 5.72 27.92
N ARG A 66 -6.34 4.56 27.75
CA ARG A 66 -5.69 3.26 27.92
C ARG A 66 -6.09 2.37 26.76
N SER A 67 -5.10 1.71 26.17
CA SER A 67 -5.31 0.81 25.06
C SER A 67 -6.30 -0.30 25.42
N GLN A 68 -7.15 -0.67 24.47
CA GLN A 68 -8.06 -1.79 24.58
C GLN A 68 -8.16 -2.56 23.26
N PRO A 69 -8.24 -3.90 23.31
CA PRO A 69 -8.46 -4.70 22.12
C PRO A 69 -9.84 -4.40 21.52
N LEU A 70 -9.91 -4.46 20.19
CA LEU A 70 -11.18 -4.45 19.48
C LEU A 70 -11.97 -5.70 19.87
N THR A 71 -13.24 -5.52 20.23
CA THR A 71 -14.13 -6.62 20.66
C THR A 71 -15.47 -6.53 19.95
N ALA A 72 -16.19 -7.65 19.86
CA ALA A 72 -17.53 -7.69 19.29
C ALA A 72 -18.47 -6.68 19.99
N THR A 73 -18.39 -6.55 21.32
CA THR A 73 -19.19 -5.58 22.08
C THR A 73 -18.92 -4.12 21.67
N LEU A 74 -17.66 -3.75 21.40
CA LEU A 74 -17.32 -2.42 20.91
C LEU A 74 -17.87 -2.20 19.49
N VAL A 75 -17.71 -3.21 18.63
CA VAL A 75 -18.21 -3.17 17.24
C VAL A 75 -19.75 -3.06 17.23
N ASP A 76 -20.45 -3.84 18.04
CA ASP A 76 -21.92 -3.86 18.10
C ASP A 76 -22.47 -2.51 18.57
N ARG A 77 -21.85 -1.92 19.59
CA ARG A 77 -22.22 -0.61 20.13
C ARG A 77 -21.94 0.53 19.17
N ALA A 78 -20.87 0.44 18.37
CA ALA A 78 -20.50 1.48 17.44
C ALA A 78 -21.59 1.69 16.39
N THR A 79 -21.95 2.95 16.13
CA THR A 79 -22.77 3.34 14.98
C THR A 79 -21.91 3.62 13.77
N HIS A 80 -20.67 4.08 13.98
CA HIS A 80 -19.68 4.32 12.92
C HIS A 80 -18.29 3.89 13.41
N ILE A 81 -17.54 3.20 12.56
CA ILE A 81 -16.20 2.71 12.83
C ILE A 81 -15.26 3.31 11.78
N PHE A 82 -14.22 4.01 12.23
CA PHE A 82 -13.22 4.62 11.35
C PHE A 82 -11.87 3.93 11.55
N ALA A 83 -11.48 3.17 10.54
CA ALA A 83 -10.23 2.44 10.48
C ALA A 83 -9.10 3.30 9.90
N MET A 84 -7.89 3.13 10.45
CA MET A 84 -6.72 3.89 9.99
C MET A 84 -6.14 3.37 8.68
N THR A 85 -6.37 2.10 8.32
CA THR A 85 -5.78 1.48 7.12
C THR A 85 -6.73 0.44 6.52
N GLY A 86 -6.53 0.08 5.25
CA GLY A 86 -7.26 -0.99 4.57
C GLY A 86 -7.18 -2.33 5.32
N ALA A 87 -6.00 -2.69 5.84
CA ALA A 87 -5.82 -3.91 6.63
C ALA A 87 -6.65 -3.93 7.93
N HIS A 88 -6.89 -2.76 8.56
CA HIS A 88 -7.78 -2.69 9.71
C HIS A 88 -9.23 -2.94 9.32
N LEU A 89 -9.69 -2.40 8.17
CA LEU A 89 -11.03 -2.68 7.66
C LEU A 89 -11.22 -4.16 7.37
N GLU A 90 -10.26 -4.77 6.66
CA GLU A 90 -10.29 -6.20 6.35
C GLU A 90 -10.34 -7.04 7.64
N THR A 91 -9.56 -6.67 8.66
CA THR A 91 -9.59 -7.33 9.96
C THR A 91 -10.96 -7.20 10.63
N ILE A 92 -11.58 -6.01 10.59
CA ILE A 92 -12.92 -5.80 11.14
C ILE A 92 -13.94 -6.65 10.39
N GLN A 93 -13.91 -6.66 9.05
CA GLN A 93 -14.84 -7.42 8.22
C GLN A 93 -14.71 -8.93 8.43
N THR A 94 -13.48 -9.41 8.61
CA THR A 94 -13.18 -10.83 8.81
C THR A 94 -13.58 -11.31 10.21
N LEU A 95 -13.21 -10.56 11.25
CA LEU A 95 -13.40 -10.98 12.64
C LEU A 95 -14.75 -10.56 13.23
N PHE A 96 -15.34 -9.48 12.71
CA PHE A 96 -16.60 -8.89 13.18
C PHE A 96 -17.50 -8.50 11.99
N PRO A 97 -18.06 -9.47 11.25
CA PRO A 97 -18.81 -9.22 10.01
C PRO A 97 -19.95 -8.21 10.18
N GLN A 98 -20.58 -8.15 11.36
CA GLN A 98 -21.64 -7.19 11.69
C GLN A 98 -21.16 -5.72 11.75
N GLY A 99 -19.85 -5.50 11.79
CA GLY A 99 -19.23 -4.18 11.69
C GLY A 99 -19.00 -3.70 10.26
N ALA A 100 -19.10 -4.57 9.26
CA ALA A 100 -18.66 -4.28 7.89
C ALA A 100 -19.36 -3.07 7.26
N GLU A 101 -20.68 -2.97 7.40
CA GLU A 101 -21.49 -1.91 6.77
C GLU A 101 -21.29 -0.53 7.41
N LYS A 102 -20.77 -0.51 8.64
CA LYS A 102 -20.53 0.70 9.44
C LYS A 102 -19.05 1.00 9.62
N SER A 103 -18.17 0.37 8.84
CA SER A 103 -16.73 0.57 8.89
C SER A 103 -16.21 1.30 7.65
N PHE A 104 -15.44 2.36 7.87
CA PHE A 104 -14.93 3.26 6.83
C PHE A 104 -13.45 3.54 7.02
N LEU A 105 -12.72 3.89 5.95
CA LEU A 105 -11.37 4.41 6.10
C LEU A 105 -11.43 5.88 6.52
N LEU A 106 -10.63 6.25 7.52
CA LEU A 106 -10.61 7.63 8.01
C LEU A 106 -10.27 8.62 6.88
N ARG A 107 -9.30 8.30 6.02
CA ARG A 107 -8.84 9.23 4.98
C ARG A 107 -9.75 9.32 3.77
N GLU A 108 -10.82 8.52 3.69
CA GLU A 108 -11.87 8.74 2.69
C GLU A 108 -12.65 10.03 2.94
N PHE A 109 -12.47 10.64 4.11
CA PHE A 109 -13.09 11.89 4.53
C PHE A 109 -12.14 13.10 4.41
N GLU A 110 -10.91 12.93 3.88
CA GLU A 110 -10.08 14.07 3.45
C GLU A 110 -10.61 14.66 2.13
N GLU A 111 -10.31 15.94 1.86
CA GLU A 111 -10.75 16.59 0.62
C GLU A 111 -10.20 15.87 -0.63
N PRO A 112 -11.05 15.59 -1.65
CA PRO A 112 -10.61 14.95 -2.89
C PRO A 112 -9.42 15.68 -3.53
N GLY A 113 -8.36 14.93 -3.88
CA GLY A 113 -7.15 15.47 -4.51
C GLY A 113 -6.07 15.96 -3.54
N THR A 114 -6.32 15.97 -2.22
CA THR A 114 -5.28 16.28 -1.22
C THR A 114 -4.31 15.13 -0.97
N THR A 115 -4.70 13.89 -1.30
CA THR A 115 -3.84 12.73 -1.18
C THR A 115 -4.18 11.62 -2.18
N VAL A 116 -3.16 10.86 -2.59
CA VAL A 116 -3.29 9.66 -3.42
C VAL A 116 -3.50 8.39 -2.55
N TRP A 117 -3.14 8.48 -1.26
CA TRP A 117 -3.09 7.33 -0.33
C TRP A 117 -4.27 7.35 0.66
N ARG A 118 -4.97 6.22 0.82
CA ARG A 118 -6.13 6.09 1.74
C ARG A 118 -5.79 5.65 3.18
N ASP A 119 -4.55 5.28 3.44
CA ASP A 119 -4.10 4.82 4.77
C ASP A 119 -3.45 5.94 5.58
N VAL A 120 -3.71 5.98 6.89
CA VAL A 120 -2.98 6.80 7.87
C VAL A 120 -1.67 6.07 8.20
N PRO A 121 -0.50 6.63 7.84
CA PRO A 121 0.81 6.03 8.13
C PRO A 121 0.98 5.74 9.62
N ASP A 122 1.64 4.63 9.96
CA ASP A 122 1.89 4.29 11.35
C ASP A 122 3.13 5.01 11.89
N PRO A 123 3.00 5.91 12.90
CA PRO A 123 4.14 6.65 13.43
C PRO A 123 4.94 5.86 14.48
N ILE A 124 4.54 4.63 14.81
CA ILE A 124 5.12 3.87 15.92
C ILE A 124 6.64 3.67 15.77
N GLY A 125 7.39 3.98 16.84
CA GLY A 125 8.85 3.85 16.86
C GLY A 125 9.62 4.88 16.02
N LEU A 126 8.94 5.81 15.34
CA LEU A 126 9.55 6.85 14.53
C LEU A 126 9.70 8.18 15.28
N GLY A 127 10.38 9.12 14.64
CA GLY A 127 10.61 10.46 15.17
C GLY A 127 9.32 11.28 15.32
N ARG A 128 9.40 12.33 16.15
CA ARG A 128 8.28 13.22 16.49
C ARG A 128 7.58 13.81 15.25
N GLU A 129 8.33 14.21 14.24
CA GLU A 129 7.79 14.77 12.99
C GLU A 129 6.76 13.84 12.32
N VAL A 130 6.96 12.52 12.42
CA VAL A 130 6.01 11.54 11.85
C VAL A 130 4.70 11.47 12.65
N TYR A 131 4.75 11.73 13.96
CA TYR A 131 3.55 11.86 14.78
C TYR A 131 2.77 13.13 14.46
N GLU A 132 3.47 14.24 14.20
CA GLU A 132 2.85 15.50 13.79
C GLU A 132 2.13 15.35 12.46
N ASP A 133 2.79 14.69 11.49
CA ASP A 133 2.18 14.35 10.21
C ASP A 133 0.96 13.45 10.37
N CYS A 134 1.06 12.41 11.19
CA CYS A 134 -0.05 11.52 11.50
C CYS A 134 -1.24 12.27 12.13
N ALA A 135 -0.99 13.14 13.11
CA ALA A 135 -2.02 13.92 13.77
C ALA A 135 -2.69 14.90 12.81
N ARG A 136 -1.91 15.55 11.95
CA ARG A 136 -2.40 16.45 10.90
C ARG A 136 -3.28 15.72 9.88
N THR A 137 -2.86 14.55 9.39
CA THR A 137 -3.70 13.70 8.51
C THR A 137 -5.02 13.34 9.16
N ILE A 138 -4.98 12.89 10.43
CA ILE A 138 -6.20 12.55 11.17
C ILE A 138 -7.09 13.78 11.29
N LYS A 139 -6.54 14.92 11.76
CA LYS A 139 -7.25 16.18 11.98
C LYS A 139 -7.97 16.67 10.74
N ASN A 140 -7.34 16.59 9.56
CA ASN A 140 -7.91 17.04 8.30
C ASN A 140 -9.18 16.27 7.90
N ALA A 141 -9.28 14.99 8.28
CA ALA A 141 -10.46 14.16 8.00
C ALA A 141 -11.63 14.38 8.97
N LEU A 142 -11.35 14.82 10.21
CA LEU A 142 -12.34 14.85 11.28
C LEU A 142 -13.58 15.75 11.03
N PRO A 143 -13.48 16.93 10.39
CA PRO A 143 -14.68 17.74 10.09
C PRO A 143 -15.68 17.01 9.19
N SER A 144 -15.19 16.36 8.13
CA SER A 144 -15.99 15.55 7.22
C SER A 144 -16.54 14.30 7.91
N VAL A 145 -15.76 13.68 8.79
CA VAL A 145 -16.23 12.57 9.65
C VAL A 145 -17.38 13.02 10.54
N LEU A 146 -17.27 14.20 11.17
CA LEU A 146 -18.34 14.73 12.02
C LEU A 146 -19.62 14.98 11.22
N ALA A 147 -19.51 15.65 10.06
CA ALA A 147 -20.64 15.89 9.17
C ALA A 147 -21.33 14.58 8.74
N PHE A 148 -20.54 13.55 8.40
CA PHE A 148 -21.06 12.23 8.05
C PHE A 148 -21.79 11.56 9.23
N VAL A 149 -21.16 11.56 10.41
CA VAL A 149 -21.78 11.03 11.64
C VAL A 149 -23.08 11.76 11.93
N GLU A 150 -23.19 13.06 11.67
CA GLU A 150 -24.39 13.87 11.88
C GLU A 150 -25.53 13.53 10.92
N GLN A 151 -25.24 13.40 9.62
CA GLN A 151 -26.24 13.18 8.57
C GLN A 151 -26.95 11.82 8.69
N GLY A 152 -26.34 10.83 9.35
CA GLY A 152 -27.03 9.60 9.78
C GLY A 152 -27.46 8.65 8.65
N GLU A 153 -27.21 8.99 7.39
CA GLU A 153 -27.39 8.10 6.27
C GLU A 153 -26.06 7.37 5.96
N LEU A 154 -26.11 6.04 5.94
CA LEU A 154 -25.05 5.14 5.46
C LEU A 154 -24.83 5.28 3.93
N VAL A 155 -24.81 6.51 3.41
CA VAL A 155 -24.54 6.80 2.01
C VAL A 155 -23.05 7.03 1.90
N ARG A 156 -22.35 6.03 1.36
CA ARG A 156 -20.92 6.16 0.99
C ARG A 156 -20.73 7.48 0.23
N PRO A 157 -19.71 8.30 0.52
CA PRO A 157 -19.44 9.56 -0.21
C PRO A 157 -19.21 9.42 -1.74
N GLY A 158 -19.27 8.20 -2.30
CA GLY A 158 -19.29 7.94 -3.74
C GLY A 158 -20.66 7.57 -4.35
N ALA A 159 -21.71 7.33 -3.54
CA ALA A 159 -23.00 6.84 -4.03
C ALA A 159 -23.95 7.94 -4.55
N MET A 160 -23.68 9.22 -4.27
CA MET A 160 -24.48 10.33 -4.81
C MET A 160 -24.35 10.52 -6.33
N ARG A 161 -23.39 9.86 -7.02
CA ARG A 161 -23.24 9.97 -8.48
C ARG A 161 -24.02 8.96 -9.32
N ALA A 162 -24.65 7.95 -8.70
CA ALA A 162 -25.29 6.86 -9.46
C ALA A 162 -26.72 7.16 -9.92
N ARG A 163 -27.34 8.28 -9.50
CA ARG A 163 -28.76 8.57 -9.79
C ARG A 163 -29.03 9.58 -10.90
N GLU A 164 -28.00 10.22 -11.46
CA GLU A 164 -28.17 11.16 -12.57
C GLU A 164 -27.16 10.86 -13.70
N LEU A 165 -27.29 9.67 -14.30
CA LEU A 165 -26.72 9.39 -15.61
C LEU A 165 -27.85 9.45 -16.65
N SER A 166 -28.29 10.67 -16.97
CA SER A 166 -28.94 10.93 -18.25
C SER A 166 -28.37 12.21 -18.85
N SER A 167 -27.79 12.07 -20.05
CA SER A 167 -27.29 13.09 -20.98
C SER A 167 -26.16 13.99 -20.50
N TYR A 168 -24.91 13.60 -20.79
CA TYR A 168 -23.79 14.54 -20.90
C TYR A 168 -23.73 15.10 -22.33
N SER A 169 -23.93 16.41 -22.47
CA SER A 169 -23.50 17.21 -23.63
C SER A 169 -22.15 17.87 -23.30
N MET A 170 -21.28 18.02 -24.29
CA MET A 170 -19.91 18.55 -24.18
C MET A 170 -19.81 20.06 -23.86
N ASP A 171 -20.91 20.72 -23.48
CA ASP A 171 -20.95 22.18 -23.27
C ASP A 171 -20.87 22.62 -21.79
N ASP A 172 -20.94 21.69 -20.82
CA ASP A 172 -21.06 22.01 -19.38
C ASP A 172 -19.72 22.05 -18.60
N LEU A 173 -18.66 22.59 -19.19
CA LEU A 173 -17.43 22.91 -18.44
C LEU A 173 -17.51 24.35 -17.89
N PRO A 174 -17.50 24.58 -16.56
CA PRO A 174 -17.42 25.92 -16.02
C PRO A 174 -16.11 26.58 -16.39
N SER A 175 -16.24 27.80 -16.88
CA SER A 175 -15.16 28.70 -17.28
C SER A 175 -14.28 29.14 -16.10
N ARG A 176 -12.96 29.18 -16.37
CA ARG A 176 -11.88 29.94 -15.71
C ARG A 176 -11.96 30.07 -14.18
N ILE A 177 -11.24 29.21 -13.48
CA ILE A 177 -10.84 29.44 -12.08
C ILE A 177 -9.63 30.39 -12.08
N GLY A 178 -9.77 31.51 -11.37
CA GLY A 178 -8.78 32.57 -11.24
C GLY A 178 -7.52 32.13 -10.51
N THR A 179 -6.42 32.79 -10.86
CA THR A 179 -5.13 32.69 -10.20
C THR A 179 -5.16 33.41 -8.85
N GLU A 180 -5.25 32.66 -7.75
CA GLU A 180 -4.80 33.15 -6.44
C GLU A 180 -3.82 32.16 -5.82
N SER A 181 -2.67 32.71 -5.41
CA SER A 181 -1.52 32.01 -4.86
C SER A 181 -1.79 31.54 -3.44
N PHE A 182 -1.86 30.22 -3.23
CA PHE A 182 -1.79 29.63 -1.90
C PHE A 182 -0.44 28.96 -1.70
N SER A 183 0.46 29.65 -1.00
CA SER A 183 1.68 29.07 -0.44
C SER A 183 1.32 28.24 0.79
N SER A 184 1.38 26.92 0.69
CA SER A 184 1.44 26.03 1.85
C SER A 184 2.53 24.99 1.64
N GLN A 185 3.70 25.24 2.23
CA GLN A 185 4.76 24.24 2.32
C GLN A 185 4.32 23.18 3.33
N SER A 186 4.13 21.95 2.84
CA SER A 186 3.69 20.77 3.58
C SER A 186 4.83 19.75 3.61
N PRO A 187 5.18 19.12 4.76
CA PRO A 187 6.28 18.18 4.85
C PRO A 187 6.05 16.90 4.01
N ALA A 188 7.08 16.55 3.24
CA ALA A 188 7.33 15.34 2.44
C ALA A 188 6.11 14.60 1.86
N ARG A 189 5.52 15.17 0.80
CA ARG A 189 4.65 14.42 -0.12
C ARG A 189 5.46 13.36 -0.87
N TYR A 190 4.98 12.12 -0.92
CA TYR A 190 5.57 11.06 -1.77
C TYR A 190 5.79 11.61 -3.18
N CYS A 191 6.96 11.35 -3.76
CA CYS A 191 7.33 11.80 -5.11
C CYS A 191 7.29 13.33 -5.32
N GLU A 192 7.36 14.18 -4.28
CA GLU A 192 7.38 15.65 -4.47
C GLU A 192 8.55 16.11 -5.36
N ALA A 193 9.72 15.47 -5.18
CA ALA A 193 10.87 15.71 -6.05
C ALA A 193 10.55 15.38 -7.51
N LEU A 194 9.86 14.25 -7.76
CA LEU A 194 9.43 13.85 -9.09
C LEU A 194 8.38 14.82 -9.64
N ARG A 195 7.34 15.15 -8.88
CA ARG A 195 6.30 16.11 -9.28
C ARG A 195 6.88 17.46 -9.72
N ARG A 196 7.91 17.93 -9.02
CA ARG A 196 8.58 19.19 -9.35
C ARG A 196 9.46 19.10 -10.60
N VAL A 197 10.11 17.97 -10.82
CA VAL A 197 11.05 17.76 -11.93
C VAL A 197 10.33 17.33 -13.21
N ASP A 198 9.34 16.46 -13.08
CA ASP A 198 8.58 15.83 -14.15
C ASP A 198 7.11 15.59 -13.67
N PRO A 199 6.25 16.62 -13.78
CA PRO A 199 4.85 16.52 -13.38
C PRO A 199 4.05 15.54 -14.27
N GLU A 200 4.44 15.34 -15.53
CA GLU A 200 3.74 14.44 -16.45
C GLU A 200 3.89 12.98 -16.01
N ILE A 201 5.10 12.57 -15.64
CA ILE A 201 5.34 11.22 -15.09
C ILE A 201 4.67 11.07 -13.72
N PHE A 202 4.68 12.12 -12.89
CA PHE A 202 3.96 12.09 -11.62
C PHE A 202 2.45 11.83 -11.81
N ASP A 203 1.82 12.55 -12.74
CA ASP A 203 0.40 12.41 -13.02
C ASP A 203 0.08 11.01 -13.62
N ALA A 204 0.95 10.47 -14.47
CA ALA A 204 0.82 9.10 -14.99
C ALA A 204 0.88 8.04 -13.87
N ILE A 205 1.79 8.19 -12.91
CA ILE A 205 1.89 7.29 -11.74
C ILE A 205 0.62 7.38 -10.89
N ALA A 206 0.11 8.59 -10.65
CA ALA A 206 -1.11 8.79 -9.87
C ALA A 206 -2.34 8.19 -10.55
N ALA A 207 -2.41 8.29 -11.89
CA ALA A 207 -3.47 7.67 -12.68
C ALA A 207 -3.39 6.13 -12.64
N GLU A 208 -2.20 5.54 -12.72
CA GLU A 208 -2.02 4.09 -12.61
C GLU A 208 -2.35 3.56 -11.22
N GLU A 209 -1.96 4.27 -10.15
CA GLU A 209 -2.36 3.91 -8.79
C GLU A 209 -3.89 3.88 -8.65
N LYS A 210 -4.58 4.89 -9.22
CA LYS A 210 -6.04 4.91 -9.23
C LYS A 210 -6.60 3.71 -10.00
N ARG A 211 -6.08 3.40 -11.19
CA ARG A 211 -6.50 2.23 -11.99
C ARG A 211 -6.38 0.94 -11.18
N GLN A 212 -5.22 0.71 -10.55
CA GLN A 212 -4.97 -0.49 -9.74
C GLN A 212 -5.93 -0.62 -8.55
N ARG A 213 -6.32 0.50 -7.93
CA ARG A 213 -7.24 0.52 -6.79
C ARG A 213 -8.70 0.30 -7.16
N GLU A 214 -9.09 0.75 -8.34
CA GLU A 214 -10.50 0.76 -8.79
C GLU A 214 -10.85 -0.43 -9.68
N ASN A 215 -9.84 -1.18 -10.16
CA ASN A 215 -10.05 -2.33 -11.03
C ASN A 215 -9.85 -3.66 -10.30
N ILE A 216 -10.60 -4.66 -10.73
CA ILE A 216 -10.37 -6.06 -10.36
C ILE A 216 -9.33 -6.60 -11.33
N GLU A 217 -8.12 -6.89 -10.83
CA GLU A 217 -7.02 -7.43 -11.63
C GLU A 217 -7.09 -8.97 -11.63
N LEU A 218 -7.21 -9.56 -12.83
CA LEU A 218 -7.38 -11.01 -13.03
C LEU A 218 -6.27 -11.62 -13.88
N ILE A 219 -5.25 -10.84 -14.24
CA ILE A 219 -4.07 -11.34 -14.95
C ILE A 219 -3.22 -12.18 -13.98
N ALA A 220 -3.13 -13.48 -14.23
CA ALA A 220 -2.51 -14.45 -13.31
C ALA A 220 -1.03 -14.18 -12.97
N SER A 221 -0.31 -13.46 -13.84
CA SER A 221 1.09 -13.10 -13.63
C SER A 221 1.30 -11.77 -12.90
N GLU A 222 0.24 -10.99 -12.68
CA GLU A 222 0.32 -9.72 -11.97
C GLU A 222 0.09 -9.91 -10.46
N ASN A 223 0.66 -8.99 -9.67
CA ASN A 223 0.47 -8.96 -8.23
C ASN A 223 0.82 -7.57 -7.68
N PHE A 224 0.33 -7.25 -6.48
CA PHE A 224 0.66 -6.02 -5.77
C PHE A 224 1.78 -6.27 -4.77
N THR A 225 2.91 -5.59 -4.96
CA THR A 225 4.04 -5.70 -4.04
C THR A 225 3.82 -4.87 -2.77
N SER A 226 4.53 -5.21 -1.70
CA SER A 226 4.44 -4.47 -0.43
C SER A 226 5.16 -3.12 -0.48
N ARG A 227 4.75 -2.18 0.37
CA ARG A 227 5.42 -0.88 0.54
C ARG A 227 6.90 -1.01 0.88
N ALA A 228 7.25 -1.94 1.77
CA ALA A 228 8.63 -2.18 2.16
C ALA A 228 9.52 -2.56 0.96
N VAL A 229 8.97 -3.29 -0.03
CA VAL A 229 9.70 -3.63 -1.26
C VAL A 229 9.87 -2.38 -2.13
N MET A 230 8.82 -1.57 -2.31
CA MET A 230 8.91 -0.32 -3.09
C MET A 230 9.89 0.68 -2.47
N GLU A 231 9.91 0.81 -1.14
CA GLU A 231 10.87 1.65 -0.41
C GLU A 231 12.31 1.21 -0.66
N ALA A 232 12.58 -0.10 -0.63
CA ALA A 232 13.91 -0.63 -0.92
C ALA A 232 14.34 -0.39 -2.38
N GLN A 233 13.42 -0.58 -3.35
CA GLN A 233 13.70 -0.34 -4.77
C GLN A 233 14.01 1.13 -5.09
N GLY A 234 13.35 2.06 -4.42
CA GLY A 234 13.59 3.51 -4.56
C GLY A 234 14.74 4.05 -3.71
N SER A 235 15.54 3.19 -3.07
CA SER A 235 16.57 3.59 -2.12
C SER A 235 17.91 3.96 -2.79
N VAL A 236 18.83 4.49 -1.98
CA VAL A 236 20.20 4.84 -2.39
C VAL A 236 21.04 3.67 -2.91
N LEU A 237 20.59 2.42 -2.73
CA LEU A 237 21.29 1.24 -3.27
C LEU A 237 21.40 1.29 -4.79
N THR A 238 20.45 1.95 -5.48
CA THR A 238 20.46 2.16 -6.93
C THR A 238 21.71 2.92 -7.43
N ASN A 239 22.33 3.73 -6.57
CA ASN A 239 23.50 4.52 -6.92
C ASN A 239 24.80 3.69 -6.94
N LYS A 240 24.78 2.45 -6.40
CA LYS A 240 25.99 1.66 -6.19
C LYS A 240 26.23 0.67 -7.32
N TYR A 241 27.35 0.85 -8.01
CA TYR A 241 27.89 -0.13 -8.95
C TYR A 241 28.69 -1.21 -8.21
N ALA A 242 28.26 -2.47 -8.29
CA ALA A 242 28.76 -3.57 -7.45
C ALA A 242 29.06 -4.86 -8.25
N GLU A 243 29.80 -4.74 -9.35
CA GLU A 243 30.15 -5.90 -10.18
C GLU A 243 30.92 -6.99 -9.40
N GLY A 244 30.56 -8.25 -9.68
CA GLY A 244 31.08 -9.43 -8.99
C GLY A 244 30.06 -10.01 -8.01
N TYR A 245 30.55 -10.73 -7.01
CA TYR A 245 29.73 -11.36 -5.96
C TYR A 245 30.15 -10.84 -4.58
N PRO A 246 29.34 -11.05 -3.52
CA PRO A 246 29.70 -10.63 -2.17
C PRO A 246 31.10 -11.12 -1.77
N ARG A 247 31.93 -10.22 -1.22
CA ARG A 247 33.35 -10.43 -0.88
C ARG A 247 34.29 -10.72 -2.06
N LYS A 248 33.80 -10.68 -3.31
CA LYS A 248 34.55 -10.85 -4.55
C LYS A 248 34.09 -9.82 -5.58
N ARG A 249 34.23 -8.55 -5.22
CA ARG A 249 33.84 -7.40 -6.03
C ARG A 249 35.02 -6.88 -6.85
N TRP A 250 34.73 -6.33 -8.02
CA TRP A 250 35.73 -5.63 -8.84
C TRP A 250 36.00 -4.21 -8.32
N TYR A 251 35.03 -3.60 -7.62
CA TYR A 251 35.12 -2.25 -7.07
C TYR A 251 34.99 -2.22 -5.55
N GLY A 252 35.63 -1.23 -4.92
CA GLY A 252 35.54 -0.99 -3.47
C GLY A 252 34.24 -0.32 -3.02
N GLY A 253 34.02 -0.23 -1.70
CA GLY A 253 32.86 0.45 -1.10
C GLY A 253 31.56 -0.33 -1.26
N CYS A 254 31.63 -1.67 -1.25
CA CYS A 254 30.49 -2.57 -1.45
C CYS A 254 29.98 -3.21 -0.15
N GLU A 255 30.45 -2.74 1.01
CA GLU A 255 30.24 -3.39 2.31
C GLU A 255 28.74 -3.52 2.62
N ASN A 256 27.95 -2.49 2.32
CA ASN A 256 26.52 -2.46 2.59
C ASN A 256 25.68 -3.23 1.54
N VAL A 257 26.06 -3.16 0.26
CA VAL A 257 25.36 -3.92 -0.80
C VAL A 257 25.64 -5.42 -0.71
N ASP A 258 26.83 -5.80 -0.22
CA ASP A 258 27.16 -7.20 0.09
C ASP A 258 26.25 -7.76 1.18
N ILE A 259 25.92 -6.97 2.21
CA ILE A 259 24.96 -7.37 3.24
C ILE A 259 23.59 -7.61 2.60
N ALA A 260 23.10 -6.68 1.78
CA ALA A 260 21.79 -6.80 1.13
C ALA A 260 21.72 -8.06 0.23
N GLU A 261 22.74 -8.28 -0.61
CA GLU A 261 22.80 -9.43 -1.51
C GLU A 261 22.94 -10.76 -0.75
N GLN A 262 23.78 -10.82 0.29
CA GLN A 262 23.93 -12.02 1.12
C GLN A 262 22.63 -12.36 1.85
N LEU A 263 21.92 -11.36 2.40
CA LEU A 263 20.62 -11.57 3.03
C LEU A 263 19.58 -12.12 2.03
N ALA A 264 19.58 -11.62 0.80
CA ALA A 264 18.68 -12.12 -0.25
C ALA A 264 19.01 -13.59 -0.59
N ILE A 265 20.28 -13.94 -0.76
CA ILE A 265 20.74 -15.32 -1.00
C ILE A 265 20.31 -16.23 0.14
N ASP A 266 20.60 -15.86 1.39
CA ASP A 266 20.32 -16.70 2.56
C ASP A 266 18.82 -16.90 2.79
N ARG A 267 18.01 -15.86 2.53
CA ARG A 267 16.54 -15.94 2.60
C ARG A 267 16.00 -16.84 1.50
N ALA A 268 16.47 -16.70 0.26
CA ALA A 268 16.03 -17.56 -0.84
C ALA A 268 16.42 -19.03 -0.62
N LYS A 269 17.65 -19.30 -0.16
CA LYS A 269 18.09 -20.65 0.20
C LYS A 269 17.21 -21.29 1.27
N ARG A 270 16.87 -20.53 2.32
CA ARG A 270 15.95 -21.00 3.37
C ARG A 270 14.53 -21.21 2.86
N LEU A 271 14.03 -20.32 2.00
CA LEU A 271 12.66 -20.38 1.47
C LEU A 271 12.45 -21.60 0.59
N PHE A 272 13.41 -21.91 -0.29
CA PHE A 272 13.30 -22.99 -1.27
C PHE A 272 14.04 -24.28 -0.89
N GLY A 273 14.75 -24.29 0.25
CA GLY A 273 15.50 -25.45 0.71
C GLY A 273 16.64 -25.88 -0.22
N CYS A 274 17.31 -24.92 -0.89
CA CYS A 274 18.33 -25.21 -1.88
C CYS A 274 19.77 -24.91 -1.41
N GLU A 275 20.74 -25.55 -2.06
CA GLU A 275 22.17 -25.37 -1.75
C GLU A 275 22.73 -24.06 -2.32
N HIS A 276 22.23 -23.60 -3.47
CA HIS A 276 22.75 -22.40 -4.16
C HIS A 276 21.62 -21.54 -4.72
N VAL A 277 21.84 -20.22 -4.74
CA VAL A 277 20.96 -19.23 -5.35
C VAL A 277 21.83 -18.13 -5.97
N ASN A 278 21.43 -17.66 -7.17
CA ASN A 278 21.90 -16.41 -7.74
C ASN A 278 20.74 -15.42 -7.79
N VAL A 279 20.88 -14.25 -7.16
CA VAL A 279 19.85 -13.20 -7.05
C VAL A 279 20.11 -12.00 -7.96
N GLN A 280 21.08 -12.08 -8.88
CA GLN A 280 21.48 -10.99 -9.76
C GLN A 280 20.72 -10.87 -11.11
N PRO A 281 20.08 -11.92 -11.69
CA PRO A 281 19.33 -11.74 -12.93
C PRO A 281 18.24 -10.66 -12.79
N HIS A 282 18.18 -9.70 -13.72
CA HIS A 282 17.23 -8.58 -13.59
C HIS A 282 15.78 -8.97 -13.87
N SER A 283 15.56 -10.12 -14.52
CA SER A 283 14.22 -10.66 -14.82
C SER A 283 14.27 -12.15 -15.11
N GLY A 284 13.10 -12.81 -15.16
CA GLY A 284 13.01 -14.24 -15.48
C GLY A 284 13.61 -14.61 -16.86
N ALA A 285 13.49 -13.73 -17.86
CA ALA A 285 14.07 -13.97 -19.17
C ALA A 285 15.61 -14.05 -19.16
N GLN A 286 16.25 -13.19 -18.37
CA GLN A 286 17.70 -13.21 -18.19
C GLN A 286 18.15 -14.35 -17.28
N ALA A 287 17.32 -14.78 -16.32
CA ALA A 287 17.61 -15.96 -15.52
C ALA A 287 17.70 -17.21 -16.42
N ASN A 288 16.72 -17.42 -17.31
CA ASN A 288 16.78 -18.49 -18.31
C ASN A 288 18.00 -18.36 -19.23
N MET A 289 18.29 -17.14 -19.69
CA MET A 289 19.46 -16.85 -20.51
C MET A 289 20.77 -17.27 -19.83
N ALA A 290 20.94 -16.92 -18.54
CA ALA A 290 22.11 -17.28 -17.76
C ALA A 290 22.27 -18.82 -17.66
N VAL A 291 21.17 -19.55 -17.44
CA VAL A 291 21.19 -21.02 -17.41
C VAL A 291 21.60 -21.60 -18.76
N TYR A 292 21.02 -21.11 -19.87
CA TYR A 292 21.39 -21.59 -21.20
C TYR A 292 22.87 -21.34 -21.50
N PHE A 293 23.38 -20.14 -21.27
CA PHE A 293 24.81 -19.84 -21.50
C PHE A 293 25.76 -20.62 -20.59
N ALA A 294 25.32 -21.00 -19.39
CA ALA A 294 26.13 -21.78 -18.48
C ALA A 294 26.15 -23.28 -18.84
N ALA A 295 25.03 -23.81 -19.34
CA ALA A 295 24.83 -25.25 -19.49
C ALA A 295 25.00 -25.77 -20.93
N ILE A 296 24.70 -24.97 -21.95
CA ILE A 296 24.66 -25.40 -23.34
C ILE A 296 25.30 -24.38 -24.29
N LYS A 297 25.63 -24.81 -25.51
CA LYS A 297 26.21 -23.97 -26.55
C LYS A 297 25.16 -23.62 -27.61
N PRO A 298 25.27 -22.46 -28.28
CA PRO A 298 24.47 -22.19 -29.47
C PRO A 298 24.57 -23.34 -30.48
N GLY A 299 23.42 -23.76 -31.01
CA GLY A 299 23.26 -24.93 -31.89
C GLY A 299 22.84 -26.21 -31.18
N ASP A 300 22.99 -26.29 -29.85
CA ASP A 300 22.53 -27.45 -29.08
C ASP A 300 21.01 -27.58 -29.11
N LYS A 301 20.54 -28.80 -28.86
CA LYS A 301 19.10 -29.13 -28.88
C LYS A 301 18.46 -28.85 -27.53
N ILE A 302 17.27 -28.27 -27.55
CA ILE A 302 16.42 -28.06 -26.37
C ILE A 302 15.02 -28.61 -26.62
N LEU A 303 14.43 -29.22 -25.59
CA LEU A 303 13.05 -29.70 -25.59
C LEU A 303 12.21 -28.78 -24.68
N THR A 304 11.16 -28.18 -25.22
CA THR A 304 10.38 -27.15 -24.49
C THR A 304 8.89 -27.20 -24.81
N MET A 305 8.05 -26.69 -23.91
CA MET A 305 6.61 -26.63 -24.17
C MET A 305 6.29 -25.62 -25.28
N ASN A 306 5.39 -26.01 -26.19
CA ASN A 306 4.88 -25.10 -27.22
C ASN A 306 4.19 -23.87 -26.57
N LEU A 307 4.47 -22.67 -27.08
CA LEU A 307 3.89 -21.42 -26.60
C LEU A 307 2.35 -21.43 -26.63
N ALA A 308 1.74 -21.96 -27.68
CA ALA A 308 0.29 -22.02 -27.82
C ALA A 308 -0.36 -22.95 -26.78
N HIS A 309 0.41 -23.84 -26.17
CA HIS A 309 -0.08 -24.84 -25.21
C HIS A 309 0.28 -24.48 -23.77
N GLY A 310 0.76 -23.26 -23.49
CA GLY A 310 1.14 -22.82 -22.14
C GLY A 310 2.65 -22.66 -21.93
N GLY A 311 3.46 -22.77 -22.99
CA GLY A 311 4.87 -22.44 -22.94
C GLY A 311 5.16 -20.94 -22.71
N HIS A 312 6.44 -20.58 -22.70
CA HIS A 312 6.88 -19.20 -22.52
C HIS A 312 7.89 -18.80 -23.59
N LEU A 313 7.94 -17.52 -23.97
CA LEU A 313 8.77 -17.02 -25.07
C LEU A 313 10.26 -17.37 -24.94
N THR A 314 10.77 -17.42 -23.72
CA THR A 314 12.18 -17.73 -23.43
C THR A 314 12.52 -19.21 -23.51
N HIS A 315 11.55 -20.05 -23.87
CA HIS A 315 11.70 -21.49 -24.04
C HIS A 315 11.71 -21.87 -25.52
N GLY A 316 12.39 -21.11 -26.37
CA GLY A 316 12.64 -21.48 -27.77
C GLY A 316 11.73 -20.83 -28.80
N HIS A 317 10.94 -19.80 -28.45
CA HIS A 317 10.16 -19.10 -29.47
C HIS A 317 11.10 -18.40 -30.48
N PRO A 318 10.85 -18.46 -31.81
CA PRO A 318 11.77 -17.95 -32.84
C PRO A 318 12.11 -16.45 -32.73
N ALA A 319 11.22 -15.66 -32.14
CA ALA A 319 11.45 -14.24 -31.89
C ALA A 319 12.41 -13.96 -30.72
N ASN A 320 12.62 -14.94 -29.83
CA ASN A 320 13.44 -14.82 -28.62
C ASN A 320 14.88 -15.33 -28.87
N PHE A 321 15.85 -14.93 -28.03
CA PHE A 321 17.24 -15.40 -28.13
C PHE A 321 17.32 -16.94 -28.12
N SER A 322 16.49 -17.59 -27.31
CA SER A 322 16.46 -19.04 -27.16
C SER A 322 16.11 -19.75 -28.47
N GLY A 323 15.11 -19.28 -29.22
CA GLY A 323 14.75 -19.84 -30.53
C GLY A 323 15.73 -19.47 -31.65
N LYS A 324 16.50 -18.38 -31.49
CA LYS A 324 17.53 -17.98 -32.46
C LYS A 324 18.83 -18.77 -32.29
N PHE A 325 19.20 -19.12 -31.07
CA PHE A 325 20.51 -19.69 -30.77
C PHE A 325 20.50 -21.21 -30.66
N TYR A 326 19.36 -21.85 -30.37
CA TYR A 326 19.29 -23.28 -30.10
C TYR A 326 18.35 -24.01 -31.07
N GLN A 327 18.56 -25.31 -31.23
CA GLN A 327 17.66 -26.17 -32.01
C GLN A 327 16.49 -26.61 -31.14
N VAL A 328 15.30 -26.07 -31.41
CA VAL A 328 14.13 -26.26 -30.55
C VAL A 328 13.26 -27.41 -31.04
N THR A 329 12.89 -28.31 -30.13
CA THR A 329 11.84 -29.31 -30.31
C THR A 329 10.74 -29.03 -29.28
N HIS A 330 9.49 -29.06 -29.72
CA HIS A 330 8.37 -28.75 -28.83
C HIS A 330 7.61 -30.00 -28.41
N TYR A 331 7.29 -30.08 -27.11
CA TYR A 331 6.21 -30.95 -26.60
C TYR A 331 4.93 -30.13 -26.39
N GLY A 332 3.81 -30.83 -26.31
CA GLY A 332 2.48 -30.23 -26.24
C GLY A 332 1.65 -30.74 -25.06
N VAL A 333 0.35 -30.71 -25.26
CA VAL A 333 -0.64 -31.28 -24.35
C VAL A 333 -1.47 -32.28 -25.14
N ASP A 334 -1.96 -33.31 -24.47
CA ASP A 334 -2.92 -34.25 -25.03
C ASP A 334 -4.28 -33.53 -25.21
N GLU A 335 -4.85 -33.63 -26.41
CA GLU A 335 -6.07 -32.91 -26.78
C GLU A 335 -7.31 -33.30 -25.96
N LYS A 336 -7.30 -34.46 -25.29
CA LYS A 336 -8.47 -34.97 -24.55
C LYS A 336 -8.40 -34.63 -23.08
N THR A 337 -7.21 -34.72 -22.49
CA THR A 337 -6.98 -34.54 -21.05
C THR A 337 -6.51 -33.13 -20.72
N GLU A 338 -6.02 -32.37 -21.72
CA GLU A 338 -5.41 -31.05 -21.56
C GLU A 338 -4.18 -31.08 -20.62
N GLN A 339 -3.57 -32.26 -20.42
CA GLN A 339 -2.34 -32.47 -19.65
C GLN A 339 -1.13 -32.61 -20.60
N ILE A 340 0.08 -32.44 -20.07
CA ILE A 340 1.32 -32.64 -20.85
C ILE A 340 1.36 -34.06 -21.43
N ASP A 341 1.66 -34.17 -22.73
CA ASP A 341 1.79 -35.42 -23.50
C ASP A 341 3.21 -35.98 -23.46
#